data_AF-A0A176U9T5-F1
#
_entry.id   AF-A0A176U9T5-F1
#
_cell.length_a   1.000
_cell.length_b   1.000
_cell.length_c   1.000
_cell.angle_alpha   90.00
_cell.angle_beta   90.00
_cell.angle_gamma   90.00
#
_symmetry.space_group_name_H-M   'P 1'
#
loop_
_entity.id
_entity.type
_entity.pdbx_description
1 polymer ?
#
loop_
_entity_poly.entity_id
_entity_poly.type
_entity_poly.pdbx_seq_one_letter_code
_entity_poly.pdbx_strand_id
1 'polypeptide(L)' 'MECIDNAEAPDGWTKWIIPSYEYIVVENHKGAFEETIRKMNEHGISLVGAVHDYTEPTTGKDYLYFPIREV' A
#
# COMPACT_ATOMS: atom_id res chain seq x y z
N MET A 1 -4.05 2.19 10.51
CA MET A 1 -5.42 1.64 10.53
C MET A 1 -6.30 2.57 9.74
N GLU A 2 -7.11 2.03 8.83
CA GLU A 2 -8.10 2.81 8.07
C GLU A 2 -9.24 3.24 8.99
N CYS A 3 -9.72 4.47 8.82
CA CYS A 3 -10.77 5.04 9.65
C CYS A 3 -11.61 6.03 8.85
N ILE A 4 -12.81 6.29 9.35
CA ILE A 4 -13.72 7.29 8.78
C ILE A 4 -13.15 8.71 8.90
N ASP A 5 -13.57 9.60 8.00
CA ASP A 5 -13.02 10.97 7.88
C ASP A 5 -13.11 11.82 9.15
N ASN A 6 -14.11 11.57 10.01
CA ASN A 6 -14.30 12.27 11.28
C ASN A 6 -13.71 11.53 12.49
N ALA A 7 -12.98 10.43 12.31
CA ALA A 7 -12.28 9.77 13.41
C ALA A 7 -11.17 10.65 13.98
N GLU A 8 -11.10 10.72 15.31
CA GLU A 8 -10.01 11.37 16.05
C GLU A 8 -8.88 10.37 16.33
N ALA A 9 -7.63 10.81 16.16
CA ALA A 9 -6.48 10.00 16.47
C ALA A 9 -6.31 9.89 18.00
N PRO A 10 -6.07 8.68 18.55
CA PRO A 10 -5.71 8.53 19.96
C PRO A 10 -4.42 9.27 20.31
N ASP A 11 -4.17 9.48 21.61
CA ASP A 11 -2.92 10.09 22.08
C ASP A 11 -1.69 9.34 21.55
N GLY A 12 -0.75 10.10 20.96
CA GLY A 12 0.46 9.57 20.35
C GLY A 12 0.29 9.06 18.90
N TRP A 13 -0.92 9.12 18.35
CA TRP A 13 -1.19 8.76 16.95
C TRP A 13 -1.37 10.01 16.09
N THR A 14 -0.95 9.91 14.83
CA THR A 14 -1.27 10.92 13.81
C THR A 14 -2.26 10.31 12.83
N LYS A 15 -3.33 11.03 12.53
CA LYS A 15 -4.22 10.67 11.42
C LYS A 15 -3.58 11.13 10.12
N TRP A 16 -3.37 10.20 9.19
CA TRP A 16 -2.81 10.48 7.88
C TRP A 16 -3.90 10.33 6.80
N ILE A 17 -3.92 11.28 5.87
CA ILE A 17 -4.70 11.16 4.64
C ILE A 17 -3.77 10.56 3.59
N ILE A 18 -4.12 9.37 3.10
CA ILE A 18 -3.39 8.74 1.99
C ILE A 18 -3.98 9.33 0.70
N PRO A 19 -3.20 10.06 -0.12
CA PRO A 19 -3.69 10.59 -1.38
C PRO A 19 -3.99 9.45 -2.37
N SER A 20 -4.79 9.74 -3.39
CA SER A 20 -5.16 8.74 -4.39
C SER A 20 -3.99 8.46 -5.32
N TYR A 21 -3.62 7.19 -5.44
CA TYR A 21 -2.63 6.71 -6.40
C TYR A 21 -3.21 5.61 -7.29
N GLU A 22 -2.56 5.41 -8.43
CA GLU A 22 -2.63 4.16 -9.18
C GLU A 22 -1.64 3.15 -8.57
N TYR A 23 -2.06 1.90 -8.41
CA TYR A 23 -1.29 0.87 -7.71
C TYR A 23 -1.08 -0.37 -8.57
N ILE A 24 0.08 -1.00 -8.41
CA ILE A 24 0.26 -2.44 -8.67
C ILE A 24 -0.08 -3.17 -7.37
N VAL A 25 -0.95 -4.17 -7.45
CA VAL A 25 -1.39 -4.97 -6.28
C VAL A 25 -0.96 -6.42 -6.45
N VAL A 26 -0.32 -6.99 -5.43
CA VAL A 26 0.11 -8.39 -5.40
C VAL A 26 -0.28 -9.05 -4.09
N GLU A 27 -0.59 -10.35 -4.11
CA GLU A 27 -0.81 -11.12 -2.87
C GLU A 27 0.50 -11.18 -2.07
N ASN A 28 0.45 -10.91 -0.77
CA ASN A 28 1.62 -10.86 0.09
C ASN A 28 2.08 -12.29 0.43
N HIS A 29 3.37 -12.53 0.24
CA HIS A 29 4.07 -13.72 0.66
C HIS A 29 5.53 -13.37 0.92
N LYS A 30 6.28 -14.30 1.50
CA LYS A 30 7.73 -14.12 1.70
C LYS A 30 8.40 -13.83 0.34
N GLY A 31 9.06 -12.68 0.23
CA GLY A 31 9.76 -12.25 -0.99
C GLY A 31 8.90 -11.46 -1.99
N ALA A 32 7.60 -11.30 -1.76
CA ALA A 32 6.70 -10.59 -2.69
C ALA A 32 7.14 -9.14 -2.94
N PHE A 33 7.68 -8.48 -1.91
CA PHE A 33 8.18 -7.11 -2.02
C PHE A 33 9.38 -7.01 -2.96
N GLU A 34 10.44 -7.76 -2.70
CA GLU A 34 11.67 -7.73 -3.48
C GLU A 34 11.45 -8.19 -4.92
N GLU A 35 10.62 -9.21 -5.11
CA GLU A 35 10.25 -9.70 -6.45
C GLU A 35 9.49 -8.63 -7.25
N THR A 36 8.58 -7.90 -6.61
CA THR A 36 7.79 -6.86 -7.27
C THR A 36 8.64 -5.64 -7.60
N ILE A 37 9.47 -5.17 -6.66
CA ILE A 37 10.41 -4.06 -6.91
C ILE A 37 11.35 -4.39 -8.08
N ARG A 38 11.89 -5.62 -8.14
CA ARG A 38 12.72 -6.06 -9.27
C ARG A 38 11.98 -5.96 -10.59
N LYS A 39 10.75 -6.50 -10.67
CA LYS A 39 9.92 -6.45 -11.89
C LYS A 39 9.57 -5.03 -12.31
N MET A 40 9.30 -4.14 -11.34
CA MET A 40 9.06 -2.72 -11.62
C MET A 40 10.29 -2.07 -12.25
N ASN A 41 11.48 -2.32 -11.68
CA ASN A 41 12.74 -1.80 -12.23
C ASN A 41 13.04 -2.33 -13.64
N GLU A 42 12.79 -3.63 -13.89
CA GLU A 42 12.92 -4.24 -15.22
C GLU A 42 12.01 -3.58 -16.27
N HIS A 43 10.86 -3.04 -15.86
CA HIS A 43 9.91 -2.33 -16.73
C HIS A 43 10.04 -0.80 -16.67
N GLY A 44 11.03 -0.26 -15.95
CA GLY A 44 11.22 1.20 -15.82
C GLY A 44 10.14 1.92 -15.02
N ILE A 45 9.41 1.20 -14.16
CA ILE A 45 8.36 1.75 -13.29
C ILE A 45 8.98 2.16 -11.95
N SER A 46 8.72 3.40 -11.52
CA SER A 46 9.19 3.94 -10.24
C SER A 46 8.05 4.03 -9.22
N LEU A 47 8.39 3.92 -7.93
CA LEU A 47 7.46 4.22 -6.85
C LEU A 47 7.30 5.73 -6.69
N VAL A 48 6.06 6.17 -6.47
CA VAL A 48 5.73 7.59 -6.17
C VAL A 48 5.30 7.81 -4.72
N GLY A 49 5.33 6.75 -3.90
CA GLY A 49 4.91 6.80 -2.50
C GLY A 49 5.32 5.55 -1.71
N ALA A 50 4.83 5.45 -0.48
CA ALA A 50 5.06 4.30 0.38
C ALA A 50 4.22 3.09 -0.06
N VAL A 51 4.81 1.90 0.03
CA VAL A 51 4.10 0.63 -0.20
C VAL A 51 3.28 0.31 1.05
N HIS A 52 2.03 -0.14 0.86
CA HIS A 52 1.12 -0.46 1.95
C HIS A 52 0.71 -1.93 1.93
N ASP A 53 0.57 -2.52 3.11
CA ASP A 53 -0.08 -3.80 3.33
C ASP A 53 -1.60 -3.62 3.52
N TYR A 54 -2.38 -4.52 2.93
CA TYR A 54 -3.82 -4.59 3.11
C TYR A 54 -4.23 -6.03 3.34
N THR A 55 -4.73 -6.28 4.56
CA THR A 55 -5.32 -7.56 4.92
C THR A 55 -6.82 -7.50 4.66
N GLU A 56 -7.29 -8.29 3.70
CA GLU A 56 -8.72 -8.39 3.38
C GLU A 56 -9.47 -8.97 4.58
N PRO A 57 -10.44 -8.23 5.16
CA PRO A 57 -11.09 -8.62 6.41
C PRO A 57 -11.95 -9.89 6.27
N THR A 58 -12.38 -10.25 5.04
CA THR A 58 -13.23 -11.42 4.80
C THR A 58 -12.45 -12.71 4.67
N THR A 59 -11.39 -12.74 3.85
CA THR A 59 -10.59 -13.97 3.64
C THR A 59 -9.34 -14.04 4.51
N GLY A 60 -8.90 -12.93 5.09
CA GLY A 60 -7.62 -12.83 5.79
C GLY A 60 -6.39 -12.86 4.86
N LYS A 61 -6.60 -12.79 3.55
CA LYS A 61 -5.51 -12.65 2.58
C LYS A 61 -4.87 -11.28 2.72
N ASP A 62 -3.56 -11.26 2.59
CA ASP A 62 -2.79 -10.03 2.67
C ASP A 62 -2.25 -9.64 1.30
N TYR A 63 -2.14 -8.34 1.05
CA TYR A 63 -1.79 -7.78 -0.24
C TYR A 63 -0.83 -6.62 -0.08
N LEU A 64 0.07 -6.43 -1.04
CA LEU A 64 0.98 -5.28 -1.10
C LEU A 64 0.55 -4.34 -2.24
N TYR A 65 0.43 -3.06 -1.92
CA TYR A 65 0.01 -1.98 -2.83
C TYR A 65 1.21 -1.08 -3.14
N PHE A 66 1.67 -1.10 -4.38
CA PHE A 66 2.82 -0.33 -4.86
C PHE A 66 2.32 0.90 -5.64
N PRO A 67 2.39 2.12 -5.07
CA PRO A 67 1.93 3.33 -5.76
C PRO A 67 2.87 3.70 -6.92
N ILE A 68 2.32 3.81 -8.13
CA ILE A 68 3.10 4.07 -9.36
C ILE A 68 2.77 5.43 -10.02
N ARG A 69 1.65 6.06 -9.68
CA ARG A 69 1.27 7.38 -10.21
C ARG A 69 0.23 8.08 -9.30
N GLU A 70 0.35 9.39 -9.11
CA GLU A 70 -0.70 10.21 -8.48
C GLU A 70 -1.90 10.39 -9.42
N VAL A 71 -3.11 10.47 -8.87
CA VAL A 71 -4.37 10.65 -9.64
C VAL A 71 -4.91 12.08 -9.46
#